data_AF-A0A3B0T9Q3-F1
#
_entry.id   AF-A0A3B0T9Q3-F1
#
_cell.length_a   1.000
_cell.length_b   1.000
_cell.length_c   1.000
_cell.angle_alpha   90.00
_cell.angle_beta   90.00
_cell.angle_gamma   90.00
#
_symmetry.space_group_name_H-M   'P 1'
#
loop_
_entity.id
_entity.type
_entity.pdbx_description
1 polymer ?
#
loop_
_entity_poly.entity_id
_entity_poly.type
_entity_poly.pdbx_seq_one_letter_code
_entity_poly.pdbx_strand_id
1 'polypeptide(L)'
;MKFTINIHVDYQPLTEMRVHRSYLQGVAFSNFIWSDTPFPEVHHSEVDYQRTKDMGMNVIRFYMNYSYFEDGTNPYTNNQGGIGSMRTLLGPKNIIFT
;
A
#
# COMPACT_ATOMS: atom_id res chain seq x y z
N MET A 1 -2.07 18.81 -7.08
CA MET A 1 -1.37 17.52 -7.29
C MET A 1 -2.43 16.45 -7.49
N LYS A 2 -2.48 15.81 -8.66
CA LYS A 2 -3.50 14.82 -9.04
C LYS A 2 -2.84 13.45 -8.97
N PHE A 3 -3.24 12.61 -8.03
CA PHE A 3 -2.77 11.23 -7.95
C PHE A 3 -3.77 10.33 -8.67
N THR A 4 -3.31 9.56 -9.65
CA THR A 4 -4.09 8.53 -10.32
C THR A 4 -3.74 7.20 -9.66
N ILE A 5 -4.69 6.57 -8.99
CA ILE A 5 -4.55 5.21 -8.45
C ILE A 5 -5.15 4.25 -9.49
N ASN A 6 -4.34 3.36 -10.04
CA ASN A 6 -4.83 2.27 -10.90
C ASN A 6 -5.31 1.13 -9.98
N ILE A 7 -6.62 1.05 -9.77
CA ILE A 7 -7.22 -0.12 -9.12
C ILE A 7 -7.29 -1.22 -10.17
N HIS A 8 -6.56 -2.33 -9.96
CA HIS A 8 -6.77 -3.54 -10.77
C HIS A 8 -8.14 -4.09 -10.40
N VAL A 9 -9.09 -3.95 -11.32
CA VAL A 9 -10.40 -4.59 -11.20
C VAL A 9 -10.28 -5.93 -11.91
N ASP A 10 -10.47 -7.03 -11.19
CA ASP A 10 -10.58 -8.35 -11.81
C ASP A 10 -11.74 -8.29 -12.84
N TYR A 11 -11.39 -8.35 -14.12
CA TYR A 11 -12.33 -8.21 -15.22
C TYR A 11 -13.22 -9.47 -15.25
N GLN A 12 -14.39 -9.40 -14.63
CA GLN A 12 -15.46 -10.37 -14.89
C GLN A 12 -16.09 -10.01 -16.24
N PRO A 13 -16.38 -10.97 -17.14
CA PRO A 13 -16.99 -10.67 -18.43
C PRO A 13 -18.31 -9.92 -18.23
N LEU A 14 -18.31 -8.64 -18.61
CA LEU A 14 -19.44 -7.73 -18.47
C LEU A 14 -20.40 -8.00 -19.63
N THR A 15 -21.50 -8.71 -19.40
CA THR A 15 -22.65 -8.63 -20.32
C THR A 15 -23.28 -7.24 -20.33
N GLU A 16 -22.92 -6.38 -19.34
CA GLU A 16 -23.24 -4.95 -19.30
C GLU A 16 -22.11 -4.18 -18.59
N MET A 17 -21.51 -3.17 -19.24
CA MET A 17 -20.59 -2.26 -18.56
C MET A 17 -21.35 -1.41 -17.53
N ARG A 18 -21.36 -1.83 -16.26
CA ARG A 18 -21.70 -0.93 -15.16
C ARG A 18 -20.44 -0.23 -14.69
N VAL A 19 -20.35 1.08 -14.93
CA VAL A 19 -19.37 1.94 -14.25
C VAL A 19 -19.72 1.95 -12.76
N HIS A 20 -19.10 1.05 -11.99
CA HIS A 20 -19.25 1.06 -10.54
C HIS A 20 -18.39 2.19 -9.97
N ARG A 21 -19.02 3.31 -9.66
CA ARG A 21 -18.34 4.48 -9.09
C ARG A 21 -18.18 4.26 -7.58
N SER A 22 -17.01 3.77 -7.18
CA SER A 22 -16.66 3.65 -5.75
C SER A 22 -16.10 4.97 -5.23
N TYR A 23 -16.67 5.49 -4.14
CA TYR A 23 -16.07 6.59 -3.40
C TYR A 23 -15.03 6.03 -2.44
N LEU A 24 -13.79 6.51 -2.53
CA LEU A 24 -12.73 6.13 -1.60
C LEU A 24 -12.76 7.09 -0.40
N GLN A 25 -13.01 6.54 0.79
CA GLN A 25 -13.02 7.25 2.05
C GLN A 25 -12.13 6.50 3.03
N GLY A 26 -11.07 7.14 3.49
CA GLY A 26 -10.03 6.43 4.22
C GLY A 26 -9.01 7.32 4.89
N VAL A 27 -8.00 6.67 5.45
CA VAL A 27 -6.91 7.27 6.21
C VAL A 27 -5.56 6.90 5.62
N ALA A 28 -4.52 7.65 6.01
CA ALA A 28 -3.15 7.37 5.63
C ALA A 28 -2.33 6.93 6.85
N PHE A 29 -1.52 5.89 6.66
CA PHE A 29 -0.60 5.34 7.65
C PHE A 29 0.82 5.80 7.30
N SER A 30 1.50 6.44 8.26
CA SER A 30 2.76 7.19 8.05
C SER A 30 4.00 6.30 7.93
N ASN A 31 3.94 5.02 8.32
CA ASN A 31 5.04 4.03 8.32
C ASN A 31 6.46 4.61 8.48
N PHE A 32 6.64 5.58 9.38
CA PHE A 32 7.93 6.25 9.64
C PHE A 32 8.71 6.67 8.38
N ILE A 33 8.05 7.29 7.40
CA ILE A 33 8.72 7.72 6.15
C ILE A 33 9.92 8.66 6.32
N TRP A 34 10.12 9.24 7.50
CA TRP A 34 11.26 10.11 7.82
C TRP A 34 12.47 9.34 8.35
N SER A 35 12.37 8.02 8.52
CA SER A 35 13.47 7.14 8.89
C SER A 35 14.20 6.66 7.64
N ASP A 36 15.53 6.76 7.63
CA ASP A 36 16.40 6.26 6.55
C ASP A 36 16.81 4.80 6.75
N THR A 37 16.11 4.05 7.60
CA THR A 37 16.36 2.62 7.75
C THR A 37 16.07 1.88 6.43
N PRO A 38 16.89 0.88 6.05
CA PRO A 38 16.65 0.09 4.85
C PRO A 38 15.48 -0.89 5.01
N PHE A 39 14.98 -1.06 6.24
CA PHE A 39 13.87 -1.93 6.58
C PHE A 39 12.73 -1.12 7.21
N PRO A 40 11.48 -1.37 6.80
CA PRO A 40 10.32 -0.74 7.40
C PRO A 40 10.07 -1.32 8.81
N GLU A 41 9.69 -0.45 9.74
CA GLU A 41 9.31 -0.86 11.10
C GLU A 41 7.84 -1.32 11.17
N VAL A 42 7.56 -2.22 12.12
CA VAL A 42 6.19 -2.66 12.41
C VAL A 42 5.49 -1.57 13.23
N HIS A 43 4.65 -0.76 12.58
CA HIS A 43 3.91 0.32 13.23
C HIS A 43 2.39 0.07 13.34
N HIS A 44 1.87 -0.86 12.53
CA HIS A 44 0.45 -1.16 12.46
C HIS A 44 0.21 -2.65 12.62
N SER A 45 -0.96 -2.98 13.17
CA SER A 45 -1.37 -4.35 13.41
C SER A 45 -2.80 -4.57 12.92
N GLU A 46 -3.28 -5.81 12.98
CA GLU A 46 -4.62 -6.17 12.50
C GLU A 46 -5.74 -5.35 13.15
N VAL A 47 -5.57 -4.96 14.42
CA VAL A 47 -6.57 -4.15 15.14
C VAL A 47 -6.73 -2.74 14.53
N ASP A 48 -5.69 -2.18 13.92
CA ASP A 48 -5.76 -0.85 13.30
C ASP A 48 -6.53 -0.88 11.98
N TYR A 49 -6.39 -1.97 11.23
CA TYR A 49 -7.22 -2.23 10.05
C TYR A 49 -8.68 -2.43 10.43
N GLN A 50 -8.94 -3.16 11.51
CA GLN A 50 -10.30 -3.37 12.01
C GLN A 50 -10.95 -2.06 12.45
N ARG A 51 -10.24 -1.21 13.21
CA ARG A 51 -10.72 0.13 13.59
C ARG A 51 -11.09 0.99 12.40
N THR A 52 -10.23 1.00 11.37
CA THR A 52 -10.48 1.75 10.14
C THR A 52 -11.75 1.27 9.44
N LYS A 53 -11.95 -0.05 9.39
CA LYS A 53 -13.17 -0.66 8.86
C LYS A 53 -14.41 -0.31 9.70
N ASP A 54 -14.31 -0.35 11.02
CA ASP A 54 -15.41 -0.04 11.94
C ASP A 54 -15.84 1.44 11.85
N MET A 55 -14.93 2.33 11.43
CA MET A 55 -15.22 3.73 11.11
C MET A 55 -15.91 3.92 9.74
N GLY A 56 -16.19 2.84 9.01
CA GLY A 56 -16.86 2.90 7.70
C GLY A 56 -15.93 3.24 6.53
N MET A 57 -14.61 3.23 6.74
CA MET A 57 -13.64 3.50 5.69
C MET A 57 -13.39 2.28 4.81
N ASN A 58 -13.06 2.53 3.54
CA ASN A 58 -12.87 1.49 2.53
C ASN A 58 -11.50 1.54 1.82
N VAL A 59 -10.60 2.41 2.26
CA VAL A 59 -9.23 2.48 1.75
C VAL A 59 -8.25 2.86 2.87
N ILE A 60 -7.05 2.31 2.80
CA ILE A 60 -5.90 2.78 3.60
C ILE A 60 -4.79 3.09 2.61
N ARG A 61 -4.18 4.27 2.76
CA ARG A 61 -2.98 4.64 2.01
C ARG A 61 -1.76 4.46 2.91
N PHE A 62 -0.78 3.66 2.49
CA PHE A 62 0.51 3.60 3.17
C PHE A 62 1.45 4.63 2.57
N TYR A 63 2.03 5.47 3.42
CA TYR A 63 3.23 6.20 3.07
C TYR A 63 4.42 5.24 3.18
N MET A 64 5.39 5.36 2.27
CA MET A 64 6.53 4.44 2.22
C MET A 64 7.79 5.24 1.92
N ASN A 65 8.90 4.91 2.59
CA ASN A 65 10.20 5.44 2.23
C ASN A 65 10.71 4.66 1.00
N TYR A 66 11.35 5.38 0.09
CA TYR A 66 11.98 4.81 -1.10
C TYR A 66 13.16 3.87 -0.77
N SER A 67 13.85 4.09 0.35
CA SER A 67 14.96 3.23 0.84
C SER A 67 14.56 1.76 1.04
N TYR A 68 13.26 1.48 1.19
CA TYR A 68 12.73 0.11 1.29
C TYR A 68 12.75 -0.63 -0.06
N PHE A 69 12.82 0.10 -1.17
CA PHE A 69 12.69 -0.46 -2.51
C PHE A 69 14.00 -0.39 -3.30
N GLU A 70 14.89 0.55 -2.98
CA GLU A 70 16.16 0.74 -3.66
C GLU A 70 17.36 0.67 -2.70
N ASP A 71 18.47 0.15 -3.21
CA ASP A 71 19.78 0.22 -2.57
C ASP A 71 20.31 1.67 -2.59
N GLY A 72 20.43 2.28 -1.41
CA GLY A 72 20.94 3.64 -1.24
C GLY A 72 22.41 3.82 -1.62
N THR A 73 23.16 2.73 -1.83
CA THR A 73 24.56 2.75 -2.27
C THR A 73 24.74 2.48 -3.76
N ASN A 74 23.71 1.94 -4.43
CA ASN A 74 23.73 1.64 -5.85
C ASN A 74 22.39 2.01 -6.51
N PRO A 75 22.26 3.24 -7.04
CA PRO A 75 21.03 3.72 -7.66
C PRO A 75 20.51 2.76 -8.74
N TYR A 76 19.20 2.70 -8.88
CA TYR A 76 18.43 1.82 -9.77
C TYR A 76 18.53 0.32 -9.44
N THR A 77 19.07 -0.03 -8.27
CA THR A 77 19.19 -1.41 -7.81
C THR A 77 18.16 -1.72 -6.74
N ASN A 78 17.34 -2.75 -6.96
CA ASN A 78 16.27 -3.10 -6.04
C ASN A 78 16.79 -3.63 -4.69
N ASN A 79 16.28 -3.10 -3.59
CA ASN A 79 16.44 -3.64 -2.25
C ASN A 79 15.43 -4.79 -2.02
N GLN A 80 15.79 -6.01 -2.42
CA GLN A 80 14.90 -7.17 -2.28
C GLN A 80 14.51 -7.48 -0.82
N GLY A 81 15.40 -7.19 0.14
CA GLY A 81 15.13 -7.39 1.57
C GLY A 81 14.06 -6.44 2.10
N GLY A 82 14.13 -5.16 1.73
CA GLY A 82 13.11 -4.17 2.07
C GLY A 82 11.76 -4.48 1.41
N ILE A 83 11.76 -4.89 0.14
CA ILE A 83 10.54 -5.34 -0.58
C ILE A 83 9.89 -6.54 0.13
N GLY A 84 10.68 -7.56 0.49
CA GLY A 84 10.19 -8.74 1.21
C GLY A 84 9.61 -8.40 2.59
N SER A 85 10.27 -7.49 3.30
CA SER A 85 9.80 -7.00 4.61
C SER A 85 8.48 -6.25 4.47
N MET A 86 8.33 -5.42 3.43
CA MET A 86 7.09 -4.69 3.18
C MET A 86 5.91 -5.61 2.84
N ARG A 87 6.13 -6.67 2.07
CA ARG A 87 5.09 -7.70 1.80
C ARG A 87 4.60 -8.36 3.10
N THR A 88 5.50 -8.56 4.05
CA THR A 88 5.16 -9.13 5.36
C THR A 88 4.34 -8.13 6.20
N LEU A 89 4.77 -6.86 6.25
CA LEU A 89 4.09 -5.81 7.01
C LEU A 89 2.67 -5.52 6.54
N LEU A 90 2.45 -5.50 5.22
CA LEU A 90 1.14 -5.18 4.67
C LEU A 90 0.19 -6.38 4.64
N GLY A 91 0.68 -7.57 4.99
CA GLY A 91 -0.09 -8.80 5.07
C GLY A 91 -0.46 -9.40 3.69
N PRO A 92 -1.11 -10.58 3.68
CA PRO A 92 -1.37 -11.36 2.46
C PRO A 92 -2.43 -10.79 1.51
N LYS A 93 -2.92 -9.56 1.74
CA LYS A 93 -3.99 -8.98 0.92
C LYS A 93 -3.41 -8.24 -0.27
N ASN A 94 -3.36 -8.90 -1.43
CA ASN A 94 -3.34 -8.35 -2.80
C ASN A 94 -2.79 -6.92 -2.98
N ILE A 95 -1.61 -6.62 -2.41
CA ILE A 95 -0.89 -5.39 -2.71
C ILE A 95 0.11 -5.71 -3.80
N ILE A 96 -0.28 -5.38 -5.02
CA ILE A 96 0.62 -5.43 -6.17
C ILE A 96 1.46 -4.16 -6.14
N PHE A 97 2.73 -4.30 -5.77
CA PHE A 97 3.75 -3.30 -6.08
C PHE A 97 4.11 -3.50 -7.56
N THR A 98 3.56 -2.66 -8.45
CA THR A 98 3.99 -2.55 -9.85
C THR A 98 4.96 -1.40 -10.00
#